data_AF-A0A849BYP0-F1
#
_entry.id   AF-A0A849BYP0-F1
#
_cell.length_a   1.000
_cell.length_b   1.000
_cell.length_c   1.000
_cell.angle_alpha   90.00
_cell.angle_beta   90.00
_cell.angle_gamma   90.00
#
_symmetry.space_group_name_H-M   'P 1'
#
loop_
_entity.id
_entity.type
_entity.pdbx_description
1 polymer ?
#
loop_
_entity_poly.entity_id
_entity_poly.type
_entity_poly.pdbx_seq_one_letter_code
_entity_poly.pdbx_strand_id
1 'polypeptide(L)'
;MKVQLRHNPSSTIARCFLAGGEPMRVESGAMVAHSAGVTLEAKAEGGILAGLKRSVLAGESFFVSTFTAPQQGGWVDVAPALPGDMLNLPLVPDRPYFISRGGWIANSHGVTVEAKWGGFANLFGGEGGFGLRAHGHGEVVLGVFGAIDVIDLAPGEPVTIDTGHVVAYDLAMNFTIRRAVSGRSLQSLKSGEGFVFDFIGPGRVLLQTRNPGAFSAWVGSTSSSG
;
A
#
# COMPACT_ATOMS: atom_id res chain seq x y z
N MET A 1 3.74 -18.85 -3.67
CA MET A 1 2.78 -18.38 -2.65
C MET A 1 1.43 -18.37 -3.31
N LYS A 2 0.38 -18.81 -2.62
CA LYS A 2 -1.01 -18.72 -3.08
C LYS A 2 -1.84 -17.99 -2.03
N VAL A 3 -2.58 -16.96 -2.42
CA VAL A 3 -3.38 -16.15 -1.49
C VAL A 3 -4.84 -16.62 -1.51
N GLN A 4 -5.41 -16.78 -0.32
CA GLN A 4 -6.85 -16.99 -0.12
C GLN A 4 -7.39 -15.91 0.83
N LEU A 5 -8.33 -15.12 0.34
CA LEU A 5 -9.03 -14.12 1.16
C LEU A 5 -10.17 -14.78 1.93
N ARG A 6 -10.36 -14.37 3.19
CA ARG A 6 -11.42 -14.82 4.09
C ARG A 6 -12.06 -13.59 4.75
N HIS A 7 -13.32 -13.70 5.15
CA HIS A 7 -14.06 -12.64 5.87
C HIS A 7 -14.25 -11.33 5.08
N ASN A 8 -14.15 -11.39 3.75
CA ASN A 8 -14.45 -10.27 2.87
C ASN A 8 -15.96 -9.95 2.85
N PRO A 9 -16.34 -8.68 2.60
CA PRO A 9 -15.46 -7.56 2.22
C PRO A 9 -15.08 -6.59 3.36
N SER A 10 -15.55 -6.77 4.60
CA SER A 10 -15.42 -5.69 5.60
C SER A 10 -14.28 -5.86 6.61
N SER A 11 -13.72 -7.06 6.75
CA SER A 11 -12.72 -7.37 7.78
C SER A 11 -11.83 -8.52 7.31
N THR A 12 -11.23 -8.32 6.15
CA THR A 12 -10.60 -9.40 5.38
C THR A 12 -9.30 -9.86 6.02
N ILE A 13 -9.08 -11.18 6.01
CA ILE A 13 -7.80 -11.81 6.32
C ILE A 13 -7.30 -12.50 5.06
N ALA A 14 -6.05 -12.27 4.71
CA ALA A 14 -5.38 -13.01 3.66
C ALA A 14 -4.59 -14.18 4.25
N ARG A 15 -4.99 -15.41 3.91
CA ARG A 15 -4.18 -16.61 4.14
C ARG A 15 -3.24 -16.83 2.98
N CYS A 16 -1.95 -16.67 3.23
CA CYS A 16 -0.87 -16.92 2.29
C CYS A 16 -0.35 -18.34 2.47
N PHE A 17 -0.67 -19.23 1.54
CA PHE A 17 -0.10 -20.58 1.49
C PHE A 17 1.26 -20.57 0.82
N LEU A 18 2.21 -21.30 1.41
CA LEU A 18 3.61 -21.36 1.03
C LEU A 18 3.99 -22.81 0.76
N ALA A 19 4.74 -23.04 -0.33
CA ALA A 19 5.37 -24.33 -0.61
C ALA A 19 6.51 -24.62 0.39
N GLY A 20 7.03 -25.85 0.36
CA GLY A 20 8.13 -26.27 1.22
C GLY A 20 9.35 -25.36 1.13
N GLY A 21 9.77 -24.76 2.25
CA GLY A 21 10.91 -23.83 2.27
C GLY A 21 10.67 -22.49 1.58
N GLU A 22 9.45 -22.22 1.11
CA GLU A 22 9.12 -20.98 0.41
C GLU A 22 9.05 -19.80 1.40
N PRO A 23 9.76 -18.68 1.13
CA PRO A 23 9.65 -17.47 1.92
C PRO A 23 8.58 -16.50 1.38
N MET A 24 8.00 -15.70 2.26
CA MET A 24 7.20 -14.52 1.94
C MET A 24 7.64 -13.31 2.77
N ARG A 25 7.45 -12.11 2.21
CA ARG A 25 7.68 -10.86 2.92
C ARG A 25 6.34 -10.33 3.44
N VAL A 26 6.33 -9.81 4.66
CA VAL A 26 5.15 -9.30 5.35
C VAL A 26 5.49 -7.99 6.03
N GLU A 27 4.57 -7.03 5.99
CA GLU A 27 4.63 -5.82 6.79
C GLU A 27 4.73 -6.17 8.29
N SER A 28 5.72 -5.62 8.98
CA SER A 28 5.88 -5.89 10.40
C SER A 28 4.62 -5.53 11.19
N GLY A 29 4.10 -6.48 11.96
CA GLY A 29 2.88 -6.33 12.75
C GLY A 29 1.60 -6.76 12.04
N ALA A 30 1.62 -7.05 10.73
CA ALA A 30 0.44 -7.50 10.00
C ALA A 30 0.08 -8.99 10.21
N MET A 31 0.97 -9.78 10.83
CA MET A 31 0.73 -11.21 11.06
C MET A 31 -0.38 -11.43 12.10
N VAL A 32 -1.37 -12.24 11.72
CA VAL A 32 -2.44 -12.71 12.61
C VAL A 32 -2.12 -14.10 13.18
N ALA A 33 -1.73 -15.03 12.31
CA ALA A 33 -1.42 -16.41 12.69
C ALA A 33 -0.52 -17.07 11.65
N HIS A 34 0.17 -18.17 11.99
CA HIS A 34 0.83 -19.03 11.01
C HIS A 34 0.73 -20.49 11.42
N SER A 35 0.90 -21.41 10.47
CA SER A 35 0.94 -22.85 10.75
C SER A 35 2.20 -23.25 11.53
N ALA A 36 2.13 -24.39 12.21
CA ALA A 36 3.29 -24.96 12.90
C ALA A 36 4.51 -25.11 11.96
N GLY A 37 5.70 -24.81 12.48
CA GLY A 37 6.96 -24.94 11.76
C GLY A 37 7.34 -23.78 10.82
N VAL A 38 6.45 -22.80 10.60
CA VAL A 38 6.85 -21.56 9.92
C VAL A 38 7.81 -20.78 10.81
N THR A 39 8.92 -20.34 10.24
CA THR A 39 9.92 -19.53 10.94
C THR A 39 9.80 -18.06 10.56
N LEU A 40 10.15 -17.18 11.50
CA LEU A 40 10.12 -15.73 11.34
C LEU A 40 11.54 -15.18 11.46
N GLU A 41 11.98 -14.45 10.44
CA GLU A 41 13.19 -13.64 10.48
C GLU A 41 12.82 -12.16 10.35
N ALA A 42 13.02 -11.40 11.42
CA ALA A 42 12.93 -9.94 11.35
C ALA A 42 14.25 -9.39 10.82
N LYS A 43 14.26 -8.92 9.56
CA LYS A 43 15.41 -8.22 8.98
C LYS A 43 15.05 -6.75 8.81
N ALA A 44 15.78 -5.88 9.50
CA ALA A 44 15.92 -4.51 9.01
C ALA A 44 16.77 -4.61 7.74
N GLU A 45 16.16 -4.51 6.56
CA GLU A 45 16.92 -4.48 5.30
C GLU A 45 18.02 -3.39 5.41
N GLY A 46 19.28 -3.72 5.12
CA GLY A 46 20.41 -2.79 5.23
C GLY A 46 21.00 -2.59 6.64
N GLY A 47 20.52 -3.32 7.66
CA GLY A 47 21.02 -3.24 9.03
C GLY A 47 20.38 -2.10 9.85
N ILE A 48 20.60 -2.12 11.17
CA ILE A 48 19.96 -1.21 12.13
C ILE A 48 20.21 0.27 11.78
N LEU A 49 21.43 0.61 11.36
CA LEU A 49 21.83 1.99 11.03
C LEU A 49 21.16 2.51 9.74
N ALA A 50 21.05 1.68 8.71
CA ALA A 50 20.37 2.05 7.46
C ALA A 50 18.84 2.07 7.64
N GLY A 51 18.31 1.17 8.48
CA GLY A 51 16.91 1.17 8.91
C GLY A 51 16.54 2.46 9.66
N LEU A 52 17.40 2.92 10.58
CA LEU A 52 17.18 4.18 11.31
C LEU A 52 17.27 5.40 10.40
N LYS A 53 18.26 5.46 9.49
CA LYS A 53 18.36 6.53 8.48
C LYS A 53 17.14 6.57 7.56
N ARG A 54 16.62 5.42 7.12
CA ARG A 54 15.36 5.34 6.35
C ARG A 54 14.15 5.75 7.19
N SER A 55 14.05 5.31 8.43
CA SER A 55 12.95 5.70 9.33
C SER A 55 12.88 7.21 9.51
N VAL A 56 14.03 7.87 9.63
CA VAL A 56 14.10 9.33 9.80
C VAL A 56 13.83 10.07 8.48
N LEU A 57 14.34 9.57 7.34
CA LEU A 57 14.16 10.23 6.03
C LEU A 57 12.80 9.95 5.37
N ALA A 58 12.22 8.78 5.65
CA ALA A 58 10.93 8.36 5.10
C ALA A 58 9.79 8.57 6.10
N GLY A 59 10.01 8.98 7.34
CA GLY A 59 8.93 9.29 8.29
C GLY A 59 8.23 8.09 8.95
N GLU A 60 8.53 6.85 8.54
CA GLU A 60 8.19 5.62 9.28
C GLU A 60 9.26 4.57 8.95
N SER A 61 9.51 3.67 9.88
CA SER A 61 10.42 2.56 9.66
C SER A 61 9.71 1.46 8.87
N PHE A 62 10.08 1.28 7.59
CA PHE A 62 9.65 0.14 6.78
C PHE A 62 10.33 -1.12 7.31
N PHE A 63 9.76 -1.70 8.36
CA PHE A 63 10.19 -2.99 8.89
C PHE A 63 9.46 -4.09 8.14
N VAL A 64 10.25 -5.04 7.63
CA VAL A 64 9.74 -6.19 6.89
C VAL A 64 10.15 -7.46 7.60
N SER A 65 9.16 -8.30 7.84
CA SER A 65 9.34 -9.65 8.34
C SER A 65 9.40 -10.64 7.18
N THR A 66 10.33 -11.59 7.23
CA THR A 66 10.33 -12.73 6.32
C THR A 66 9.80 -13.95 7.05
N PHE A 67 8.77 -14.58 6.50
CA PHE A 67 8.24 -15.85 6.99
C PHE A 67 8.61 -16.96 6.02
N THR A 68 9.17 -18.06 6.52
CA THR A 68 9.58 -19.20 5.68
C THR A 68 8.88 -20.46 6.14
N ALA A 69 8.26 -21.17 5.21
CA ALA A 69 7.56 -22.40 5.51
C ALA A 69 8.51 -23.58 5.79
N PRO A 70 8.09 -24.56 6.61
CA PRO A 70 8.83 -25.82 6.74
C PRO A 70 8.73 -26.64 5.43
N GLN A 71 9.46 -27.75 5.32
CA GLN A 71 9.58 -28.51 4.06
C GLN A 71 8.25 -29.08 3.54
N GLN A 72 7.29 -29.38 4.42
CA GLN A 72 5.95 -29.82 4.05
C GLN A 72 5.02 -28.69 3.58
N GLY A 73 5.50 -27.44 3.56
CA GLY A 73 4.71 -26.25 3.31
C GLY A 73 4.03 -25.71 4.56
N GLY A 74 3.33 -24.60 4.42
CA GLY A 74 2.66 -23.92 5.53
C GLY A 74 1.77 -22.78 5.08
N TRP A 75 1.24 -22.03 6.05
CA TRP A 75 0.45 -20.84 5.78
C TRP A 75 0.72 -19.74 6.81
N VAL A 76 0.53 -18.49 6.38
CA VAL A 76 0.56 -17.28 7.22
C VAL A 76 -0.71 -16.48 6.94
N ASP A 77 -1.46 -16.17 7.99
CA ASP A 77 -2.58 -15.24 7.96
C ASP A 77 -2.08 -13.82 8.24
N VAL A 78 -2.46 -12.87 7.40
CA VAL A 78 -2.13 -11.45 7.55
C VAL A 78 -3.39 -10.58 7.45
N ALA A 79 -3.38 -9.45 8.14
CA ALA A 79 -4.44 -8.45 8.12
C ALA A 79 -3.86 -7.02 8.20
N PRO A 80 -4.50 -6.02 7.59
CA PRO A 80 -4.07 -4.63 7.69
C PRO A 80 -4.33 -4.07 9.10
N ALA A 81 -3.59 -3.03 9.48
CA ALA A 81 -3.79 -2.35 10.74
C ALA A 81 -5.12 -1.57 10.80
N LEU A 82 -5.54 -0.99 9.67
CA LEU A 82 -6.80 -0.25 9.57
C LEU A 82 -7.95 -1.19 9.17
N PRO A 83 -9.18 -1.00 9.71
CA PRO A 83 -10.32 -1.82 9.35
C PRO A 83 -10.69 -1.70 7.87
N GLY A 84 -10.75 -2.81 7.16
CA GLY A 84 -11.20 -2.81 5.78
C GLY A 84 -11.03 -4.14 5.07
N ASP A 85 -10.97 -4.04 3.76
CA ASP A 85 -10.82 -5.17 2.85
C ASP A 85 -9.35 -5.39 2.44
N MET A 86 -9.09 -6.47 1.72
CA MET A 86 -7.78 -6.79 1.16
C MET A 86 -7.92 -7.31 -0.26
N LEU A 87 -6.93 -7.02 -1.10
CA LEU A 87 -6.88 -7.47 -2.49
C LEU A 87 -5.60 -8.26 -2.73
N ASN A 88 -5.72 -9.36 -3.46
CA ASN A 88 -4.57 -10.00 -4.08
C ASN A 88 -4.31 -9.37 -5.46
N LEU A 89 -3.11 -8.82 -5.65
CA LEU A 89 -2.62 -8.23 -6.90
C LEU A 89 -1.53 -9.14 -7.50
N PRO A 90 -1.85 -9.92 -8.54
CA PRO A 90 -0.84 -10.63 -9.31
C PRO A 90 0.05 -9.63 -10.05
N LEU A 91 1.36 -9.75 -9.87
CA LEU A 91 2.36 -8.99 -10.60
C LEU A 91 3.02 -9.82 -11.68
N VAL A 92 3.21 -9.17 -12.83
CA VAL A 92 3.99 -9.67 -13.96
C VAL A 92 5.18 -8.72 -14.20
N PRO A 93 6.32 -9.23 -14.71
CA PRO A 93 7.57 -8.45 -14.78
C PRO A 93 7.46 -7.09 -15.46
N ASP A 94 6.67 -7.00 -16.52
CA ASP A 94 6.58 -5.79 -17.38
C ASP A 94 5.51 -4.79 -16.93
N ARG A 95 4.87 -5.03 -15.78
CA ARG A 95 3.79 -4.19 -15.27
C ARG A 95 3.98 -3.86 -13.78
N PRO A 96 4.93 -2.96 -13.45
CA PRO A 96 5.18 -2.58 -12.06
C PRO A 96 4.07 -1.67 -11.53
N TYR A 97 3.80 -1.75 -10.24
CA TYR A 97 2.78 -0.93 -9.58
C TYR A 97 3.40 0.05 -8.60
N PHE A 98 2.80 1.23 -8.51
CA PHE A 98 2.92 2.09 -7.34
C PHE A 98 1.95 1.58 -6.29
N ILE A 99 2.37 1.58 -5.03
CA ILE A 99 1.52 1.29 -3.88
C ILE A 99 1.72 2.42 -2.86
N SER A 100 0.62 2.98 -2.37
CA SER A 100 0.65 3.98 -1.32
C SER A 100 1.18 3.38 -0.02
N ARG A 101 1.71 4.23 0.83
CA ARG A 101 2.20 3.79 2.14
C ARG A 101 1.04 3.25 2.99
N GLY A 102 1.25 2.15 3.70
CA GLY A 102 0.21 1.45 4.45
C GLY A 102 -0.76 0.61 3.59
N GLY A 103 -0.63 0.66 2.25
CA GLY A 103 -1.40 -0.20 1.34
C GLY A 103 -0.78 -1.57 1.11
N TRP A 104 0.54 -1.74 1.29
CA TRP A 104 1.23 -3.02 1.12
C TRP A 104 1.23 -3.84 2.41
N ILE A 105 0.78 -5.10 2.35
CA ILE A 105 0.72 -6.00 3.52
C ILE A 105 1.68 -7.16 3.39
N ALA A 106 1.76 -7.80 2.22
CA ALA A 106 2.66 -8.93 2.00
C ALA A 106 2.99 -9.11 0.53
N ASN A 107 4.06 -9.83 0.22
CA ASN A 107 4.34 -10.30 -1.13
C ASN A 107 5.12 -11.60 -1.17
N SER A 108 4.98 -12.32 -2.29
CA SER A 108 5.78 -13.51 -2.60
C SER A 108 7.26 -13.18 -2.82
N HIS A 109 8.15 -14.16 -2.66
CA HIS A 109 9.60 -13.97 -2.82
C HIS A 109 10.04 -13.40 -4.19
N GLY A 110 9.34 -13.74 -5.27
CA GLY A 110 9.65 -13.28 -6.63
C GLY A 110 9.28 -11.81 -6.90
N VAL A 111 8.71 -11.12 -5.92
CA VAL A 111 8.36 -9.69 -6.01
C VAL A 111 9.32 -8.87 -5.15
N THR A 112 9.84 -7.81 -5.74
CA THR A 112 10.58 -6.76 -5.03
C THR A 112 9.66 -5.59 -4.76
N VAL A 113 9.56 -5.21 -3.49
CA VAL A 113 8.89 -4.00 -3.03
C VAL A 113 9.93 -3.10 -2.40
N GLU A 114 10.10 -1.91 -2.96
CA GLU A 114 11.12 -0.94 -2.55
C GLU A 114 10.53 0.46 -2.42
N ALA A 115 11.10 1.25 -1.53
CA ALA A 115 10.70 2.65 -1.39
C ALA A 115 11.07 3.41 -2.66
N LYS A 116 10.07 3.97 -3.33
CA LYS A 116 10.27 4.81 -4.51
C LYS A 116 10.20 6.28 -4.08
N TRP A 117 11.32 6.98 -4.23
CA TRP A 117 11.36 8.44 -4.11
C TRP A 117 10.76 9.07 -5.37
N GLY A 118 9.70 9.87 -5.22
CA GLY A 118 8.91 10.40 -6.35
C GLY A 118 9.52 11.55 -7.15
N GLY A 119 10.81 11.90 -6.98
CA GLY A 119 11.46 12.90 -7.83
C GLY A 119 11.07 14.37 -7.54
N PHE A 120 11.73 15.30 -8.24
CA PHE A 120 11.56 16.77 -8.14
C PHE A 120 10.15 17.31 -8.49
N ALA A 121 9.26 16.49 -9.05
CA ALA A 121 7.85 16.86 -9.25
C ALA A 121 7.09 17.04 -7.90
N ASN A 122 7.70 16.62 -6.79
CA ASN A 122 7.15 16.64 -5.43
C ASN A 122 7.42 17.92 -4.61
N LEU A 123 7.74 19.07 -5.22
CA LEU A 123 7.95 20.32 -4.45
C LEU A 123 6.65 21.09 -4.12
N PHE A 124 5.49 20.66 -4.62
CA PHE A 124 4.26 21.47 -4.61
C PHE A 124 3.04 20.84 -3.91
N GLY A 125 3.21 20.08 -2.82
CA GLY A 125 2.01 19.70 -2.07
C GLY A 125 2.14 18.79 -0.86
N GLY A 126 2.46 19.38 0.30
CA GLY A 126 1.87 19.06 1.61
C GLY A 126 2.13 17.70 2.27
N GLU A 127 2.08 16.60 1.53
CA GLU A 127 2.32 15.24 1.99
C GLU A 127 3.22 14.55 0.95
N GLY A 128 4.52 14.53 1.23
CA GLY A 128 5.55 14.17 0.26
C GLY A 128 5.33 12.80 -0.39
N GLY A 129 5.48 12.75 -1.71
CA GLY A 129 5.35 11.55 -2.55
C GLY A 129 6.40 10.47 -2.23
N PHE A 130 6.14 9.75 -1.16
CA PHE A 130 6.81 8.52 -0.74
C PHE A 130 5.80 7.38 -0.83
N GLY A 131 6.00 6.49 -1.79
CA GLY A 131 5.26 5.24 -1.87
C GLY A 131 6.21 4.10 -2.17
N LEU A 132 5.64 2.94 -2.46
CA LEU A 132 6.38 1.73 -2.77
C LEU A 132 6.27 1.45 -4.26
N ARG A 133 7.36 1.02 -4.87
CA ARG A 133 7.36 0.37 -6.17
C ARG A 133 7.36 -1.13 -5.95
N ALA A 134 6.36 -1.80 -6.50
CA ALA A 134 6.32 -3.26 -6.55
C ALA A 134 6.55 -3.73 -8.00
N HIS A 135 7.50 -4.64 -8.19
CA HIS A 135 7.83 -5.21 -9.50
C HIS A 135 8.37 -6.64 -9.37
N GLY A 136 8.41 -7.37 -10.48
CA GLY A 136 8.80 -8.79 -10.51
C GLY A 136 7.63 -9.69 -10.86
N HIS A 137 7.67 -10.94 -10.41
CA HIS A 137 6.67 -11.94 -10.74
C HIS A 137 6.17 -12.65 -9.48
N GLY A 138 4.85 -12.63 -9.27
CA GLY A 138 4.21 -13.32 -8.15
C GLY A 138 3.02 -12.55 -7.60
N GLU A 139 2.75 -12.70 -6.32
CA GLU A 139 1.56 -12.14 -5.67
C GLU A 139 1.93 -11.02 -4.70
N VAL A 140 1.13 -9.95 -4.68
CA VAL A 140 1.17 -8.88 -3.67
C VAL A 140 -0.19 -8.79 -2.99
N VAL A 141 -0.20 -8.79 -1.67
CA VAL A 141 -1.41 -8.56 -0.88
C VAL A 141 -1.45 -7.09 -0.48
N LEU A 142 -2.54 -6.43 -0.88
CA LEU A 142 -2.84 -5.06 -0.51
C LEU A 142 -3.93 -5.01 0.56
N GLY A 143 -3.84 -4.05 1.46
CA GLY A 143 -4.89 -3.72 2.43
C GLY A 143 -5.47 -2.35 2.13
N VAL A 144 -6.75 -2.15 2.44
CA VAL A 144 -7.41 -0.85 2.29
C VAL A 144 -8.11 -0.45 3.59
N PHE A 145 -8.36 0.85 3.76
CA PHE A 145 -9.24 1.35 4.81
C PHE A 145 -10.66 1.49 4.25
N GLY A 146 -11.61 0.71 4.79
CA GLY A 146 -12.96 0.55 4.23
C GLY A 146 -13.02 -0.51 3.12
N ALA A 147 -13.85 -0.29 2.10
CA ALA A 147 -13.97 -1.18 0.94
C ALA A 147 -12.97 -0.82 -0.18
N ILE A 148 -12.66 -1.82 -1.02
CA ILE A 148 -11.91 -1.68 -2.27
C ILE A 148 -12.81 -1.11 -3.36
N ASP A 149 -12.28 -0.18 -4.15
CA ASP A 149 -12.87 0.22 -5.43
C ASP A 149 -11.81 0.13 -6.54
N VAL A 150 -12.20 -0.33 -7.73
CA VAL A 150 -11.29 -0.62 -8.85
C VAL A 150 -11.76 0.09 -10.10
N ILE A 151 -10.90 0.96 -10.63
CA ILE A 151 -11.16 1.69 -11.86
C ILE A 151 -10.19 1.20 -12.94
N ASP A 152 -10.73 0.54 -13.95
CA ASP A 152 -10.02 0.19 -15.18
C ASP A 152 -10.33 1.25 -16.24
N LEU A 153 -9.30 1.93 -16.74
CA LEU A 153 -9.42 2.98 -17.76
C LEU A 153 -8.98 2.46 -19.12
N ALA A 154 -9.79 2.72 -20.14
CA ALA A 154 -9.42 2.50 -21.53
C ALA A 154 -8.37 3.54 -22.01
N PRO A 155 -7.69 3.31 -23.14
CA PRO A 155 -6.75 4.29 -23.70
C PRO A 155 -7.41 5.67 -23.91
N GLY A 156 -6.82 6.70 -23.31
CA GLY A 156 -7.33 8.08 -23.40
C GLY A 156 -8.49 8.43 -22.47
N GLU A 157 -9.01 7.47 -21.68
CA GLU A 157 -10.08 7.72 -20.72
C GLU A 157 -9.53 8.45 -19.47
N PRO A 158 -10.08 9.63 -19.10
CA PRO A 158 -9.61 10.39 -17.95
C PRO A 158 -10.42 10.10 -16.68
N VAL A 159 -9.76 10.21 -15.52
CA VAL A 159 -10.44 10.22 -14.21
C VAL A 159 -9.71 11.13 -13.23
N THR A 160 -10.45 11.90 -12.42
CA THR A 160 -9.90 12.72 -11.33
C THR A 160 -10.22 12.05 -9.99
N ILE A 161 -9.20 11.84 -9.16
CA ILE A 161 -9.32 11.08 -7.90
C ILE A 161 -8.56 11.82 -6.79
N ASP A 162 -9.17 11.96 -5.61
CA ASP A 162 -8.45 12.45 -4.42
C ASP A 162 -7.25 11.53 -4.10
N THR A 163 -6.07 12.14 -3.97
CA THR A 163 -4.81 11.47 -3.62
C THR A 163 -4.92 10.58 -2.37
N GLY A 164 -5.70 10.98 -1.36
CA GLY A 164 -5.85 10.23 -0.11
C GLY A 164 -6.70 8.95 -0.22
N HIS A 165 -7.31 8.73 -1.38
CA HIS A 165 -8.09 7.53 -1.68
C HIS A 165 -7.37 6.54 -2.60
N VAL A 166 -6.19 6.89 -3.14
CA VAL A 166 -5.42 6.02 -4.04
C VAL A 166 -4.56 5.04 -3.24
N VAL A 167 -4.79 3.73 -3.47
CA VAL A 167 -4.03 2.63 -2.84
C VAL A 167 -2.90 2.18 -3.74
N ALA A 168 -3.17 1.97 -5.03
CA ALA A 168 -2.18 1.50 -5.97
C ALA A 168 -2.59 1.82 -7.41
N TYR A 169 -1.61 1.92 -8.31
CA TYR A 169 -1.87 2.10 -9.74
C TYR A 169 -0.73 1.55 -10.58
N ASP A 170 -1.04 1.23 -11.84
CA ASP A 170 -0.06 0.81 -12.83
C ASP A 170 0.92 1.97 -13.15
N LEU A 171 2.21 1.75 -12.98
CA LEU A 171 3.23 2.79 -13.18
C LEU A 171 3.38 3.23 -14.64
N ALA A 172 2.79 2.51 -15.61
CA ALA A 172 2.75 2.92 -17.00
C ALA A 172 1.69 4.02 -17.27
N MET A 173 0.78 4.28 -16.33
CA MET A 173 -0.28 5.28 -16.50
C MET A 173 0.29 6.70 -16.48
N ASN A 174 -0.29 7.55 -17.34
CA ASN A 174 -0.02 8.99 -17.31
C ASN A 174 -0.90 9.67 -16.26
N PHE A 175 -0.32 10.57 -15.48
CA PHE A 175 -1.09 11.39 -14.56
C PHE A 175 -0.45 12.75 -14.30
N THR A 176 -1.27 13.69 -13.83
CA THR A 176 -0.82 14.94 -13.22
C THR A 176 -1.38 15.07 -11.81
N ILE A 177 -0.63 15.71 -10.91
CA ILE A 177 -1.10 16.06 -9.57
C ILE A 177 -1.39 17.56 -9.56
N ARG A 178 -2.56 17.94 -9.05
CA ARG A 178 -2.91 19.34 -8.83
C ARG A 178 -3.78 19.50 -7.59
N ARG A 179 -3.97 20.73 -7.14
CA ARG A 179 -4.99 21.03 -6.14
C ARG A 179 -6.37 20.79 -6.74
N ALA A 180 -7.28 20.23 -5.95
CA ALA A 180 -8.67 20.00 -6.36
C ALA A 180 -9.34 21.31 -6.81
N VAL A 181 -9.10 22.39 -6.05
CA VAL A 181 -9.64 23.73 -6.33
C VAL A 181 -8.51 24.66 -6.78
N SER A 182 -8.67 25.27 -7.96
CA SER A 182 -7.76 26.29 -8.49
C SER A 182 -8.01 27.65 -7.80
N GLY A 183 -7.04 28.18 -7.04
CA GLY A 183 -7.12 29.51 -6.42
C GLY A 183 -6.02 29.80 -5.39
N ARG A 184 -5.68 31.07 -5.17
CA ARG A 184 -4.56 31.53 -4.32
C ARG A 184 -4.92 31.85 -2.85
N SER A 185 -6.14 31.67 -2.38
CA SER A 185 -6.52 32.02 -1.01
C SER A 185 -7.76 31.26 -0.53
N LEU A 186 -7.80 30.94 0.79
CA LEU A 186 -8.92 30.55 1.69
C LEU A 186 -9.99 29.53 1.23
N GLN A 187 -10.32 29.45 -0.05
CA GLN A 187 -11.31 28.54 -0.64
C GLN A 187 -10.88 27.06 -0.55
N SER A 188 -9.58 26.77 -0.74
CA SER A 188 -9.03 25.41 -0.60
C SER A 188 -9.11 24.88 0.83
N LEU A 189 -9.14 25.76 1.85
CA LEU A 189 -9.37 25.35 3.24
C LEU A 189 -10.86 25.11 3.53
N LYS A 190 -11.77 25.71 2.73
CA LYS A 190 -13.22 25.55 2.89
C LYS A 190 -13.78 24.32 2.17
N SER A 191 -13.14 23.86 1.08
CA SER A 191 -13.59 22.66 0.37
C SER A 191 -13.30 21.38 1.14
N GLY A 192 -12.32 21.37 2.03
CA GLY A 192 -11.81 20.15 2.67
C GLY A 192 -10.99 19.25 1.74
N GLU A 193 -11.22 19.35 0.43
CA GLU A 193 -10.49 18.65 -0.62
C GLU A 193 -9.05 19.17 -0.79
N GLY A 194 -8.09 18.25 -0.77
CA GLY A 194 -6.66 18.52 -0.91
C GLY A 194 -6.16 18.44 -2.36
N PHE A 195 -5.24 17.50 -2.61
CA PHE A 195 -4.69 17.23 -3.94
C PHE A 195 -5.45 16.11 -4.63
N VAL A 196 -5.50 16.18 -5.96
CA VAL A 196 -6.08 15.14 -6.83
C VAL A 196 -5.05 14.65 -7.83
N PHE A 197 -5.16 13.38 -8.18
CA PHE A 197 -4.59 12.83 -9.40
C PHE A 197 -5.60 12.99 -10.54
N ASP A 198 -5.14 13.50 -11.69
CA ASP A 198 -5.83 13.33 -12.95
C ASP A 198 -5.12 12.22 -13.74
N PHE A 199 -5.67 11.01 -13.72
CA PHE A 199 -5.15 9.87 -14.48
C PHE A 199 -5.72 9.85 -15.90
N ILE A 200 -4.93 9.36 -16.85
CA ILE A 200 -5.36 9.05 -18.21
C ILE A 200 -4.93 7.62 -18.54
N GLY A 201 -5.90 6.80 -18.97
CA GLY A 201 -5.67 5.41 -19.35
C GLY A 201 -4.81 5.23 -20.61
N PRO A 202 -4.39 4.00 -20.89
CA PRO A 202 -4.92 2.76 -20.30
C PRO A 202 -4.26 2.39 -18.98
N GLY A 203 -5.01 1.75 -18.10
CA GLY A 203 -4.46 1.15 -16.88
C GLY A 203 -5.50 0.95 -15.78
N ARG A 204 -5.02 0.57 -14.60
CA ARG A 204 -5.85 0.29 -13.43
C ARG A 204 -5.41 1.16 -12.25
N VAL A 205 -6.39 1.75 -11.58
CA VAL A 205 -6.23 2.42 -10.29
C VAL A 205 -7.06 1.67 -9.24
N LEU A 206 -6.44 1.39 -8.10
CA LEU A 206 -7.03 0.74 -6.94
C LEU A 206 -7.24 1.78 -5.85
N LEU A 207 -8.45 1.84 -5.32
CA LEU A 207 -8.91 2.84 -4.38
C LEU A 207 -9.41 2.23 -3.07
N GLN A 208 -9.50 3.09 -2.07
CA GLN A 208 -10.11 2.81 -0.78
C GLN A 208 -11.23 3.79 -0.49
N THR A 209 -12.33 3.33 0.11
CA THR A 209 -13.49 4.20 0.40
C THR A 209 -13.29 5.18 1.56
N ARG A 210 -12.24 5.02 2.37
CA ARG A 210 -11.96 5.88 3.52
C ARG A 210 -10.55 6.44 3.45
N ASN A 211 -10.37 7.71 3.80
CA ASN A 211 -9.09 8.40 3.80
C ASN A 211 -8.38 8.26 5.18
N PRO A 212 -7.20 7.61 5.28
CA PRO A 212 -6.48 7.41 6.54
C PRO A 212 -6.02 8.72 7.18
N GLY A 213 -5.55 9.67 6.36
CA GLY A 213 -5.12 10.99 6.81
C GLY A 213 -6.28 11.78 7.42
N ALA A 214 -7.42 11.79 6.75
CA ALA A 214 -8.64 12.43 7.27
C ALA A 214 -9.12 11.78 8.58
N PHE A 215 -9.06 10.45 8.68
CA PHE A 215 -9.41 9.74 9.91
C PHE A 215 -8.46 10.06 11.06
N SER A 216 -7.15 10.06 10.81
CA SER A 216 -6.14 10.44 11.80
C SER A 216 -6.36 11.88 12.31
N ALA A 217 -6.60 12.83 11.40
CA ALA A 217 -6.90 14.22 11.75
C ALA A 217 -8.17 14.33 12.61
N TRP A 218 -9.22 13.60 12.26
CA TRP A 218 -10.46 13.54 13.05
C TRP A 218 -10.21 12.98 14.46
N VAL A 219 -9.51 11.85 14.58
CA VAL A 219 -9.15 11.27 15.89
C VAL A 219 -8.38 12.28 16.74
N GLY A 220 -7.33 12.91 16.17
CA GLY A 220 -6.52 13.92 16.86
C GLY A 220 -7.32 15.13 17.35
N SER A 221 -8.32 15.56 16.57
CA SER A 221 -9.22 16.66 16.96
C SER A 221 -10.12 16.29 18.13
N THR A 222 -10.52 15.02 18.25
CA THR A 222 -11.39 14.54 19.35
C THR A 222 -10.60 14.18 20.61
N SER A 223 -9.35 13.78 20.49
CA SER A 223 -8.49 13.42 21.63
C SER A 223 -7.90 14.63 22.36
N SER A 224 -7.79 15.78 21.69
CA SER A 224 -7.26 17.02 22.29
C SER A 224 -8.31 17.86 23.03
N SER A 225 -9.59 17.44 22.97
CA SER A 225 -10.73 18.06 23.67
C SER A 225 -11.11 17.36 24.99
N GLY A 226 -10.25 16.49 25.54
CA GLY A 226 -10.45 15.76 26.80
C GLY A 226 -9.41 16.08 27.85
#